data_AF-A0A7D9CYN1-F1
#
_entry.id   AF-A0A7D9CYN1-F1
#
_cell.length_a   1.000
_cell.length_b   1.000
_cell.length_c   1.000
_cell.angle_alpha   90.00
_cell.angle_beta   90.00
_cell.angle_gamma   90.00
#
_symmetry.space_group_name_H-M   'P 1'
#
loop_
_entity.id
_entity.type
_entity.pdbx_description
1 polymer ?
#
loop_
_entity_poly.entity_id
_entity_poly.type
_entity_poly.pdbx_seq_one_letter_code
_entity_poly.pdbx_strand_id
1 'polypeptide(L)'
;MSYNEHNSEIPEQTIKPTSGDLHISGDSDKLIVSKVANSDDISKNEKKHVEATPIPLRIPKIRRPGSQDRAGGAKSLHSSQPEPIILPKPRQRVLCEFTNTAISPVLGKRNFRIGPVDRIASRPMKPPLLEEERLEFHHAEESSRPVGTAGISVFVTYEPKTNRRQVWKCRRREIGEGSFSKVYVTVDRKNAIKVVRVDPDEDDDTRLRVQGSLLRELEILQEISHPNIVKLFGYNSDLKHNHVTMAMSFYRGGDMFDMVLKHRLSLHENVVRAIFSNVASAVRYLHHHDICHRDIKLENVLLIYGISDIDLWTNNVPDRVAVLSDFGLSKKISKDDPLLTTRCGSEDYVSPELLLGLKYDGKQNDCWALGVLLYSILEGLLPFDSPPNSHRSGRSSRPSHRISTITWSWYQLQDNGKDSQGNDFSQAKEIVDHLLVKRTKRWTIDQICDHQWLSSS
;
A
#
# COMPACT_ATOMS: atom_id res chain seq x y z
N MET A 1 36.16 -37.43 38.90
CA MET A 1 35.36 -38.45 39.60
C MET A 1 33.91 -38.17 39.28
N SER A 2 33.45 -38.58 38.09
CA SER A 2 32.79 -39.87 37.76
C SER A 2 31.28 -39.77 37.98
N TYR A 3 30.52 -39.50 36.91
CA TYR A 3 29.79 -40.45 36.04
C TYR A 3 28.47 -40.93 36.65
N ASN A 4 27.34 -40.61 36.00
CA ASN A 4 26.48 -41.64 35.43
C ASN A 4 25.46 -41.07 34.43
N GLU A 5 25.56 -41.60 33.22
CA GLU A 5 24.60 -41.57 32.11
C GLU A 5 23.48 -42.58 32.37
N HIS A 6 22.28 -42.33 31.83
CA HIS A 6 21.34 -43.40 31.48
C HIS A 6 20.69 -43.06 30.13
N ASN A 7 21.18 -43.75 29.09
CA ASN A 7 20.52 -43.98 27.81
C ASN A 7 19.30 -44.87 28.03
N SER A 8 18.22 -44.61 27.28
CA SER A 8 17.18 -45.61 27.02
C SER A 8 16.83 -45.58 25.53
N GLU A 9 16.90 -46.77 24.95
CA GLU A 9 16.86 -47.09 23.53
C GLU A 9 15.45 -47.05 22.94
N ILE A 10 15.42 -46.80 21.63
CA ILE A 10 14.31 -46.91 20.68
C ILE A 10 14.12 -48.39 20.29
N PRO A 11 12.90 -48.89 20.08
CA PRO A 11 12.67 -50.03 19.21
C PRO A 11 12.13 -49.59 17.84
N GLU A 12 12.90 -49.90 16.79
CA GLU A 12 12.47 -49.91 15.40
C GLU A 12 11.35 -50.94 15.17
N GLN A 13 10.28 -50.54 14.48
CA GLN A 13 9.38 -51.49 13.82
C GLN A 13 9.29 -51.18 12.32
N THR A 14 9.84 -52.13 11.57
CA THR A 14 9.84 -52.23 10.11
C THR A 14 8.50 -52.80 9.64
N ILE A 15 7.75 -52.07 8.80
CA ILE A 15 6.59 -52.62 8.08
C ILE A 15 6.87 -52.54 6.58
N LYS A 16 6.89 -53.72 5.94
CA LYS A 16 7.09 -53.96 4.51
C LYS A 16 5.84 -53.62 3.69
N PRO A 17 5.98 -53.35 2.38
CA PRO A 17 4.88 -52.94 1.51
C PRO A 17 4.09 -54.15 0.97
N THR A 18 2.76 -54.04 0.95
CA THR A 18 1.87 -54.98 0.24
C THR A 18 1.50 -54.43 -1.14
N SER A 19 1.93 -55.16 -2.16
CA SER A 19 1.46 -55.15 -3.54
C SER A 19 0.06 -55.73 -3.64
N GLY A 20 -0.82 -55.09 -4.42
CA GLY A 20 -2.12 -55.62 -4.82
C GLY A 20 -2.52 -55.03 -6.17
N ASP A 21 -2.73 -55.93 -7.13
CA ASP A 21 -2.88 -55.71 -8.56
C ASP A 21 -4.10 -54.88 -8.96
N LEU A 22 -3.96 -54.06 -10.01
CA LEU A 22 -5.09 -53.55 -10.79
C LEU A 22 -4.83 -53.71 -12.28
N HIS A 23 -5.75 -54.45 -12.89
CA HIS A 23 -5.79 -54.92 -14.26
C HIS A 23 -5.90 -53.79 -15.30
N ILE A 24 -5.29 -54.07 -16.44
CA ILE A 24 -5.30 -53.31 -17.70
C ILE A 24 -6.60 -53.52 -18.47
N SER A 25 -7.21 -52.43 -18.94
CA SER A 25 -7.93 -52.28 -20.21
C SER A 25 -8.10 -50.77 -20.45
N GLY A 26 -7.55 -50.11 -21.46
CA GLY A 26 -7.49 -50.50 -22.86
C GLY A 26 -8.81 -50.14 -23.53
N ASP A 27 -9.01 -48.86 -23.88
CA ASP A 27 -9.62 -48.53 -25.18
C ASP A 27 -9.45 -47.07 -25.58
N SER A 28 -9.01 -46.94 -26.82
CA SER A 28 -8.83 -45.75 -27.62
C SER A 28 -10.09 -45.45 -28.44
N ASP A 29 -10.10 -44.25 -29.02
CA ASP A 29 -10.80 -43.84 -30.25
C ASP A 29 -12.12 -43.03 -30.21
N LYS A 30 -12.05 -41.98 -31.04
CA LYS A 30 -13.08 -41.26 -31.83
C LYS A 30 -13.73 -40.03 -31.20
N LEU A 31 -13.36 -38.82 -31.65
CA LEU A 31 -13.88 -38.12 -32.85
C LEU A 31 -15.41 -38.00 -32.83
N ILE A 32 -15.96 -36.84 -32.49
CA ILE A 32 -17.05 -36.20 -33.26
C ILE A 32 -16.87 -34.68 -33.22
N VAL A 33 -16.59 -34.14 -34.42
CA VAL A 33 -16.84 -32.77 -34.84
C VAL A 33 -18.34 -32.65 -35.15
N SER A 34 -19.02 -31.61 -34.68
CA SER A 34 -20.24 -31.13 -35.35
C SER A 34 -20.30 -29.62 -35.35
N LYS A 35 -20.54 -29.12 -36.55
CA LYS A 35 -20.54 -27.74 -37.04
C LYS A 35 -21.92 -27.56 -37.70
N VAL A 36 -22.40 -26.31 -37.81
CA VAL A 36 -23.48 -25.85 -38.73
C VAL A 36 -24.90 -26.20 -38.22
N ALA A 37 -25.99 -25.43 -38.37
CA ALA A 37 -26.43 -24.25 -39.13
C ALA A 37 -27.55 -23.55 -38.31
N ASN A 38 -27.75 -22.22 -38.32
CA ASN A 38 -28.22 -21.30 -39.37
C ASN A 38 -29.76 -21.15 -39.45
N SER A 39 -30.20 -19.92 -39.76
CA SER A 39 -31.54 -19.45 -40.21
C SER A 39 -32.68 -19.40 -39.19
N ASP A 40 -33.64 -18.46 -39.23
CA ASP A 40 -33.86 -17.17 -39.92
C ASP A 40 -35.19 -16.60 -39.34
N ASP A 41 -35.45 -15.31 -39.61
CA ASP A 41 -36.78 -14.73 -39.85
C ASP A 41 -37.80 -14.56 -38.68
N ILE A 42 -38.71 -13.57 -38.61
CA ILE A 42 -39.01 -12.34 -39.37
C ILE A 42 -40.08 -11.55 -38.57
N SER A 43 -39.96 -10.21 -38.53
CA SER A 43 -41.04 -9.19 -38.50
C SER A 43 -42.07 -9.13 -37.34
N LYS A 44 -42.85 -8.09 -37.10
CA LYS A 44 -42.97 -6.64 -37.40
C LYS A 44 -44.21 -6.17 -36.60
N ASN A 45 -44.41 -4.85 -36.55
CA ASN A 45 -45.62 -4.11 -36.17
C ASN A 45 -45.80 -3.81 -34.67
N GLU A 46 -46.18 -2.61 -34.24
CA GLU A 46 -46.62 -1.41 -34.97
C GLU A 46 -46.57 -0.15 -34.08
N LYS A 47 -46.53 0.99 -34.77
CA LYS A 47 -46.50 2.38 -34.29
C LYS A 47 -47.82 2.79 -33.61
N LYS A 48 -47.77 3.85 -32.79
CA LYS A 48 -48.68 5.02 -32.95
C LYS A 48 -48.03 6.32 -32.44
N HIS A 49 -47.98 7.28 -33.35
CA HIS A 49 -47.67 8.71 -33.19
C HIS A 49 -48.89 9.48 -32.68
N VAL A 50 -48.68 10.59 -31.97
CA VAL A 50 -49.48 11.84 -32.12
C VAL A 50 -48.58 13.07 -31.80
N GLU A 51 -48.46 14.00 -32.76
CA GLU A 51 -47.96 15.40 -32.67
C GLU A 51 -49.02 16.30 -31.96
N ALA A 52 -48.82 17.52 -31.45
CA ALA A 52 -48.18 18.71 -32.02
C ALA A 52 -48.10 19.85 -30.96
N THR A 53 -47.39 20.91 -31.34
CA THR A 53 -46.96 22.17 -30.67
C THR A 53 -48.00 23.33 -30.80
N PRO A 54 -47.70 24.67 -30.67
CA PRO A 54 -46.98 25.53 -29.68
C PRO A 54 -47.71 26.89 -29.30
N ILE A 55 -46.97 27.85 -28.66
CA ILE A 55 -47.05 29.37 -28.71
C ILE A 55 -47.80 30.09 -27.51
N PRO A 56 -47.48 31.34 -27.00
CA PRO A 56 -46.21 32.08 -26.69
C PRO A 56 -46.25 33.18 -25.53
N LEU A 57 -45.18 34.04 -25.48
CA LEU A 57 -45.03 35.47 -25.00
C LEU A 57 -44.70 35.70 -23.51
N ARG A 58 -43.79 36.62 -23.07
CA ARG A 58 -43.54 38.03 -23.47
C ARG A 58 -42.21 38.61 -22.86
N ILE A 59 -41.63 39.63 -23.51
CA ILE A 59 -40.46 40.49 -23.09
C ILE A 59 -41.01 41.84 -22.52
N PRO A 60 -40.31 42.65 -21.67
CA PRO A 60 -39.41 43.79 -22.09
C PRO A 60 -38.20 44.07 -21.12
N LYS A 61 -36.95 44.37 -21.56
CA LYS A 61 -36.25 45.64 -21.92
C LYS A 61 -36.11 46.81 -20.87
N ILE A 62 -34.83 47.09 -20.51
CA ILE A 62 -34.07 48.38 -20.35
C ILE A 62 -34.31 49.30 -19.11
N ARG A 63 -33.20 49.63 -18.37
CA ARG A 63 -32.68 51.00 -18.05
C ARG A 63 -31.42 51.01 -17.15
N ARG A 64 -30.42 51.85 -17.47
CA ARG A 64 -29.42 52.46 -16.56
C ARG A 64 -29.96 53.85 -16.09
N PRO A 65 -29.53 54.44 -14.95
CA PRO A 65 -28.34 55.35 -14.87
C PRO A 65 -27.58 55.19 -13.52
N GLY A 66 -26.31 55.57 -13.29
CA GLY A 66 -25.65 56.90 -13.28
C GLY A 66 -24.63 56.87 -12.12
N SER A 67 -23.32 56.94 -12.38
CA SER A 67 -22.41 58.09 -12.16
C SER A 67 -22.38 58.69 -10.75
N GLN A 68 -21.23 58.57 -10.06
CA GLN A 68 -20.64 59.68 -9.30
C GLN A 68 -19.11 59.51 -9.19
N ASP A 69 -18.43 60.52 -9.71
CA ASP A 69 -16.99 60.76 -9.67
C ASP A 69 -16.49 61.16 -8.28
N ARG A 70 -15.20 60.94 -8.01
CA ARG A 70 -14.30 62.00 -7.49
C ARG A 70 -12.82 61.62 -7.63
N ALA A 71 -12.13 62.44 -8.44
CA ALA A 71 -10.77 63.00 -8.33
C ALA A 71 -9.64 62.13 -7.73
N GLY A 72 -8.42 62.07 -8.28
CA GLY A 72 -7.74 62.91 -9.26
C GLY A 72 -6.23 62.80 -9.00
N GLY A 73 -5.40 62.84 -10.04
CA GLY A 73 -3.94 62.85 -9.87
C GLY A 73 -3.18 62.30 -11.07
N ALA A 74 -3.05 63.11 -12.11
CA ALA A 74 -2.21 62.83 -13.28
C ALA A 74 -0.73 63.12 -12.97
N LYS A 75 0.20 62.33 -13.54
CA LYS A 75 1.48 62.81 -14.08
C LYS A 75 2.08 61.85 -15.13
N SER A 76 1.97 62.36 -16.36
CA SER A 76 2.71 62.19 -17.62
C SER A 76 4.06 61.45 -17.67
N LEU A 77 4.11 60.53 -18.65
CA LEU A 77 5.15 60.19 -19.65
C LEU A 77 6.59 59.88 -19.22
N HIS A 78 7.00 58.63 -19.46
CA HIS A 78 8.09 58.37 -20.42
C HIS A 78 7.94 57.02 -21.13
N SER A 79 8.42 57.00 -22.36
CA SER A 79 8.39 55.92 -23.34
C SER A 79 9.36 54.79 -23.00
N SER A 80 8.85 53.56 -22.97
CA SER A 80 9.62 52.36 -23.29
C SER A 80 8.66 51.29 -23.80
N GLN A 81 9.11 50.54 -24.79
CA GLN A 81 8.35 49.48 -25.43
C GLN A 81 7.93 48.41 -24.42
N PRO A 82 6.80 47.69 -24.63
CA PRO A 82 6.45 46.59 -23.73
C PRO A 82 7.48 45.47 -23.91
N GLU A 83 8.35 45.29 -22.92
CA GLU A 83 9.03 44.00 -22.73
C GLU A 83 7.95 42.91 -22.56
N PRO A 84 8.14 41.73 -23.16
CA PRO A 84 7.23 40.62 -22.92
C PRO A 84 7.23 40.32 -21.42
N ILE A 85 6.05 40.36 -20.81
CA ILE A 85 5.86 39.88 -19.44
C ILE A 85 6.26 38.40 -19.46
N ILE A 86 7.48 38.11 -19.00
CA ILE A 86 7.88 36.76 -18.61
C ILE A 86 7.07 36.48 -17.35
N LEU A 87 5.88 35.90 -17.56
CA LEU A 87 5.18 35.19 -16.50
C LEU A 87 6.19 34.22 -15.88
N PRO A 88 6.42 34.24 -14.55
CA PRO A 88 7.22 33.20 -13.94
C PRO A 88 6.58 31.87 -14.36
N LYS A 89 7.37 30.99 -14.99
CA LYS A 89 6.95 29.62 -15.30
C LYS A 89 6.28 29.09 -14.02
N PRO A 90 5.03 28.59 -14.10
CA PRO A 90 4.41 27.98 -12.93
C PRO A 90 5.36 26.91 -12.44
N ARG A 91 5.83 27.06 -11.19
CA ARG A 91 6.58 26.01 -10.49
C ARG A 91 5.69 24.79 -10.53
N GLN A 92 6.09 23.83 -11.34
CA GLN A 92 5.45 22.54 -11.49
C GLN A 92 5.59 21.84 -10.14
N ARG A 93 4.55 21.96 -9.31
CA ARG A 93 4.35 21.08 -8.16
C ARG A 93 3.87 19.76 -8.75
N VAL A 94 4.79 18.84 -8.94
CA VAL A 94 4.47 17.45 -9.26
C VAL A 94 4.43 16.71 -7.93
N LEU A 95 3.32 16.87 -7.21
CA LEU A 95 2.80 15.81 -6.36
C LEU A 95 1.92 14.93 -7.25
N CYS A 96 1.91 13.64 -6.94
CA CYS A 96 1.08 12.59 -7.54
C CYS A 96 -0.39 13.05 -7.75
N GLU A 97 -0.66 13.63 -8.92
CA GLU A 97 -1.99 13.65 -9.52
C GLU A 97 -2.14 12.36 -10.32
N PHE A 98 -2.94 11.44 -9.80
CA PHE A 98 -3.55 10.39 -10.60
C PHE A 98 -4.29 11.06 -11.78
N THR A 99 -3.74 10.98 -12.99
CA THR A 99 -4.50 11.31 -14.20
C THR A 99 -5.20 10.06 -14.73
N ASN A 100 -6.49 10.00 -14.41
CA ASN A 100 -7.59 9.71 -15.33
C ASN A 100 -7.29 8.81 -16.53
N THR A 101 -7.79 7.57 -16.47
CA THR A 101 -8.53 7.04 -17.62
C THR A 101 -10.01 7.17 -17.31
N ALA A 102 -10.73 7.86 -18.19
CA ALA A 102 -12.12 8.28 -18.02
C ALA A 102 -13.07 7.14 -17.57
N ILE A 103 -13.80 7.36 -16.49
CA ILE A 103 -15.04 6.63 -16.17
C ILE A 103 -16.14 7.68 -16.04
N SER A 104 -17.14 7.57 -16.92
CA SER A 104 -18.38 8.35 -16.87
C SER A 104 -19.09 8.19 -15.52
N PRO A 105 -19.82 9.21 -15.04
CA PRO A 105 -20.44 9.19 -13.74
C PRO A 105 -21.66 8.26 -13.74
N VAL A 106 -21.53 7.08 -13.15
CA VAL A 106 -22.70 6.36 -12.66
C VAL A 106 -22.93 6.81 -11.22
N LEU A 107 -23.98 7.60 -11.05
CA LEU A 107 -24.48 8.07 -9.76
C LEU A 107 -24.68 6.91 -8.78
N GLY A 108 -24.00 6.99 -7.64
CA GLY A 108 -24.30 6.24 -6.44
C GLY A 108 -23.66 6.93 -5.23
N LYS A 109 -24.43 7.79 -4.55
CA LYS A 109 -23.99 8.58 -3.38
C LYS A 109 -23.44 7.69 -2.25
N ARG A 110 -22.11 7.59 -2.08
CA ARG A 110 -21.43 7.37 -0.77
C ARG A 110 -20.05 8.06 -0.79
N ASN A 111 -19.85 8.97 0.17
CA ASN A 111 -18.61 9.75 0.34
C ASN A 111 -17.52 8.88 1.00
N PHE A 112 -16.67 8.23 0.22
CA PHE A 112 -15.40 7.68 0.70
C PHE A 112 -14.28 8.61 0.19
N ARG A 113 -13.53 9.22 1.12
CA ARG A 113 -12.39 10.09 0.81
C ARG A 113 -11.18 9.58 1.58
N ILE A 114 -10.52 8.56 1.05
CA ILE A 114 -9.13 8.28 1.39
C ILE A 114 -8.33 8.65 0.14
N GLY A 115 -7.41 9.59 0.27
CA GLY A 115 -6.48 10.00 -0.79
C GLY A 115 -5.08 9.42 -0.55
N PRO A 116 -4.18 9.46 -1.55
CA PRO A 116 -2.77 9.10 -1.35
C PRO A 116 -2.10 10.04 -0.33
N VAL A 117 -1.29 9.47 0.58
CA VAL A 117 -0.74 10.15 1.75
C VAL A 117 0.62 10.79 1.48
N ASP A 118 0.85 12.00 1.97
CA ASP A 118 2.14 12.71 1.91
C ASP A 118 3.17 12.12 2.90
N ARG A 119 4.45 12.04 2.51
CA ARG A 119 5.54 11.59 3.41
C ARG A 119 6.07 12.76 4.25
N ILE A 120 6.14 12.59 5.57
CA ILE A 120 6.95 13.45 6.43
C ILE A 120 8.41 13.04 6.22
N ALA A 121 9.26 13.95 5.77
CA ALA A 121 10.71 13.74 5.79
C ALA A 121 11.37 14.96 6.46
N SER A 122 11.89 14.79 7.68
CA SER A 122 12.87 15.76 8.19
C SER A 122 14.20 15.55 7.46
N ARG A 123 14.88 16.66 7.11
CA ARG A 123 16.25 16.67 6.55
C ARG A 123 17.14 15.66 7.28
N PRO A 124 17.93 14.84 6.58
CA PRO A 124 18.80 13.89 7.24
C PRO A 124 19.89 14.64 8.04
N MET A 125 20.23 14.11 9.23
CA MET A 125 21.62 14.26 9.71
C MET A 125 22.50 13.58 8.68
N LYS A 126 23.71 14.13 8.43
CA LYS A 126 24.72 13.60 7.51
C LYS A 126 24.59 12.07 7.41
N PRO A 127 24.44 11.50 6.20
CA PRO A 127 24.45 10.05 6.07
C PRO A 127 25.68 9.54 6.85
N PRO A 128 25.57 8.44 7.62
CA PRO A 128 26.78 7.79 8.07
C PRO A 128 27.64 7.65 6.82
N LEU A 129 28.89 8.12 6.90
CA LEU A 129 29.86 7.85 5.84
C LEU A 129 29.74 6.35 5.63
N LEU A 130 29.14 5.97 4.50
CA LEU A 130 29.15 4.59 4.08
C LEU A 130 30.64 4.37 3.83
N GLU A 131 31.30 3.71 4.80
CA GLU A 131 32.50 2.96 4.46
C GLU A 131 32.03 2.03 3.36
N GLU A 132 32.39 2.38 2.12
CA GLU A 132 32.08 1.63 0.90
C GLU A 132 32.49 0.15 1.01
N GLU A 133 33.26 -0.19 2.04
CA GLU A 133 33.83 -1.50 2.35
C GLU A 133 32.90 -2.48 3.10
N ARG A 134 31.79 -2.06 3.73
CA ARG A 134 31.00 -3.00 4.58
C ARG A 134 30.05 -3.93 3.83
N LEU A 135 29.81 -3.68 2.55
CA LEU A 135 29.04 -4.57 1.68
C LEU A 135 29.83 -4.65 0.37
N GLU A 136 30.50 -5.77 0.12
CA GLU A 136 31.09 -6.07 -1.19
C GLU A 136 29.95 -6.18 -2.23
N PHE A 137 29.53 -5.04 -2.76
CA PHE A 137 28.47 -5.00 -3.78
C PHE A 137 29.04 -5.46 -5.12
N HIS A 138 28.47 -6.54 -5.64
CA HIS A 138 28.84 -7.05 -6.94
C HIS A 138 28.42 -6.09 -8.06
N HIS A 139 29.41 -5.45 -8.68
CA HIS A 139 29.26 -4.82 -9.98
C HIS A 139 29.07 -5.91 -11.05
N ALA A 140 27.82 -6.25 -11.35
CA ALA A 140 27.52 -7.01 -12.56
C ALA A 140 27.41 -6.03 -13.74
N GLU A 141 28.33 -6.15 -14.70
CA GLU A 141 28.25 -5.42 -15.96
C GLU A 141 26.89 -5.60 -16.64
N GLU A 142 26.41 -4.49 -17.17
CA GLU A 142 25.07 -4.27 -17.67
C GLU A 142 24.73 -5.16 -18.88
N SER A 143 23.59 -5.84 -18.81
CA SER A 143 22.81 -6.22 -20.00
C SER A 143 21.33 -5.95 -19.74
N SER A 144 20.98 -4.73 -19.32
CA SER A 144 19.63 -4.17 -19.42
C SER A 144 19.38 -3.60 -20.81
N ARG A 145 19.53 -4.42 -21.86
CA ARG A 145 18.85 -4.14 -23.13
C ARG A 145 17.61 -5.02 -23.19
N PRO A 146 16.40 -4.47 -23.42
CA PRO A 146 15.23 -5.29 -23.70
C PRO A 146 15.49 -6.02 -25.02
N VAL A 147 15.98 -7.25 -24.95
CA VAL A 147 16.19 -8.09 -26.14
C VAL A 147 14.84 -8.60 -26.60
N GLY A 148 14.29 -7.89 -27.59
CA GLY A 148 13.49 -8.41 -28.70
C GLY A 148 12.58 -9.61 -28.45
N THR A 149 11.39 -9.38 -27.89
CA THR A 149 10.13 -9.99 -28.36
C THR A 149 9.01 -9.03 -27.98
N ALA A 150 8.11 -8.67 -28.91
CA ALA A 150 7.13 -7.61 -28.70
C ALA A 150 6.28 -7.88 -27.42
N GLY A 151 6.51 -7.08 -26.36
CA GLY A 151 5.70 -7.11 -25.13
C GLY A 151 6.35 -7.69 -23.86
N ILE A 152 7.63 -8.10 -23.88
CA ILE A 152 8.33 -8.66 -22.70
C ILE A 152 9.55 -7.80 -22.33
N SER A 153 9.70 -7.50 -21.04
CA SER A 153 10.91 -6.90 -20.43
C SER A 153 11.71 -7.99 -19.71
N VAL A 154 13.04 -7.92 -19.75
CA VAL A 154 13.91 -8.91 -19.08
C VAL A 154 14.77 -8.22 -18.04
N PHE A 155 14.80 -8.77 -16.83
CA PHE A 155 15.61 -8.28 -15.72
C PHE A 155 16.52 -9.39 -15.19
N VAL A 156 17.67 -9.01 -14.64
CA VAL A 156 18.66 -9.93 -14.07
C VAL A 156 18.92 -9.54 -12.62
N THR A 157 18.84 -10.50 -11.72
CA THR A 157 19.20 -10.35 -10.30
C THR A 157 20.11 -11.49 -9.85
N TYR A 158 20.65 -11.36 -8.65
CA TYR A 158 21.52 -12.33 -8.02
C TYR A 158 20.93 -12.74 -6.67
N GLU A 159 20.93 -14.05 -6.39
CA GLU A 159 20.43 -14.57 -5.12
C GLU A 159 21.36 -14.15 -3.97
N PRO A 160 20.86 -13.61 -2.84
CA PRO A 160 21.72 -12.96 -1.84
C PRO A 160 22.79 -13.87 -1.22
N LYS A 161 22.48 -15.16 -1.04
CA LYS A 161 23.39 -16.10 -0.34
C LYS A 161 24.36 -16.84 -1.27
N THR A 162 23.92 -17.15 -2.49
CA THR A 162 24.69 -18.01 -3.40
C THR A 162 25.29 -17.23 -4.57
N ASN A 163 24.92 -15.96 -4.72
CA ASN A 163 25.22 -15.12 -5.88
C ASN A 163 24.81 -15.78 -7.22
N ARG A 164 23.86 -16.71 -7.18
CA ARG A 164 23.36 -17.37 -8.38
C ARG A 164 22.57 -16.38 -9.23
N ARG A 165 22.98 -16.24 -10.49
CA ARG A 165 22.30 -15.39 -11.49
C ARG A 165 20.88 -15.90 -11.75
N GLN A 166 19.90 -14.99 -11.68
CA GLN A 166 18.48 -15.23 -11.93
C GLN A 166 18.00 -14.30 -13.06
N VAL A 167 17.19 -14.83 -13.98
CA VAL A 167 16.65 -14.08 -15.12
C VAL A 167 15.12 -14.06 -15.06
N TRP A 168 14.54 -12.87 -15.11
CA TRP A 168 13.12 -12.64 -14.93
C TRP A 168 12.50 -12.07 -16.20
N LYS A 169 11.60 -12.85 -16.82
CA LYS A 169 10.80 -12.39 -17.96
C LYS A 169 9.51 -11.74 -17.43
N CYS A 170 9.34 -10.47 -17.71
CA CYS A 170 8.25 -9.64 -17.20
C CYS A 170 7.35 -9.13 -18.32
N ARG A 171 6.09 -8.89 -17.97
CA ARG A 171 5.18 -8.14 -18.85
C ARG A 171 5.73 -6.72 -19.02
N ARG A 172 5.57 -6.15 -20.22
CA ARG A 172 6.09 -4.81 -20.52
C ARG A 172 5.49 -3.71 -19.64
N ARG A 173 4.19 -3.80 -19.35
CA ARG A 173 3.47 -2.79 -18.58
C ARG A 173 3.77 -2.94 -17.08
N GLU A 174 4.17 -1.85 -16.44
CA GLU A 174 4.28 -1.76 -14.99
C GLU A 174 2.93 -1.99 -14.30
N ILE A 175 2.96 -2.67 -13.16
CA ILE A 175 1.80 -2.87 -12.28
C ILE A 175 1.70 -1.81 -11.18
N GLY A 176 2.77 -1.05 -10.97
CA GLY A 176 2.82 0.03 -10.00
C GLY A 176 3.97 0.99 -10.31
N GLU A 177 3.75 2.27 -9.97
CA GLU A 177 4.72 3.35 -10.09
C GLU A 177 4.72 4.11 -8.78
N GLY A 178 5.91 4.25 -8.18
CA GLY A 178 6.17 5.10 -7.03
C GLY A 178 7.14 6.23 -7.43
N SER A 179 7.41 7.17 -6.52
CA SER A 179 8.19 8.38 -6.82
C SER A 179 9.54 8.12 -7.50
N PHE A 180 10.21 7.01 -7.17
CA PHE A 180 11.51 6.65 -7.73
C PHE A 180 11.56 5.22 -8.27
N SER A 181 10.41 4.52 -8.32
CA SER A 181 10.37 3.09 -8.58
C SER A 181 9.27 2.67 -9.54
N LYS A 182 9.57 1.71 -10.40
CA LYS A 182 8.59 1.00 -11.25
C LYS A 182 8.55 -0.46 -10.86
N VAL A 183 7.36 -1.03 -10.81
CA VAL A 183 7.17 -2.45 -10.47
C VAL A 183 6.62 -3.19 -11.67
N TYR A 184 7.28 -4.26 -12.08
CA TYR A 184 6.87 -5.14 -13.16
C TYR A 184 6.44 -6.49 -12.60
N VAL A 185 5.52 -7.16 -13.28
CA VAL A 185 5.12 -8.53 -12.93
C VAL A 185 5.72 -9.53 -13.91
N THR A 186 6.18 -10.68 -13.42
CA THR A 186 6.65 -11.77 -14.28
C THR A 186 5.53 -12.32 -15.15
N VAL A 187 5.88 -12.92 -16.30
CA VAL A 187 4.89 -13.47 -17.24
C VAL A 187 3.99 -14.52 -16.58
N ASP A 188 4.56 -15.36 -15.72
CA ASP A 188 3.88 -16.39 -14.93
C ASP A 188 3.09 -15.85 -13.73
N ARG A 189 3.16 -14.54 -13.46
CA ARG A 189 2.51 -13.83 -12.35
C ARG A 189 2.83 -14.42 -10.97
N LYS A 190 4.05 -14.93 -10.78
CA LYS A 190 4.52 -15.41 -9.47
C LYS A 190 5.41 -14.41 -8.74
N ASN A 191 6.10 -13.53 -9.49
CA ASN A 191 7.11 -12.63 -8.95
C ASN A 191 6.90 -11.21 -9.45
N ALA A 192 7.36 -10.26 -8.65
CA ALA A 192 7.38 -8.84 -8.96
C ALA A 192 8.82 -8.34 -8.99
N ILE A 193 9.13 -7.47 -9.94
CA ILE A 193 10.44 -6.85 -10.10
C ILE A 193 10.28 -5.36 -9.81
N LYS A 194 10.79 -4.91 -8.66
CA LYS A 194 10.86 -3.50 -8.29
C LYS A 194 12.17 -2.93 -8.83
N VAL A 195 12.07 -1.97 -9.74
CA VAL A 195 13.18 -1.26 -10.36
C VAL A 195 13.17 0.16 -9.81
N VAL A 196 14.23 0.54 -9.11
CA VAL A 196 14.40 1.88 -8.57
C VAL A 196 15.47 2.59 -9.35
N ARG A 197 15.15 3.80 -9.84
CA ARG A 197 16.05 4.66 -10.59
C ARG A 197 16.00 6.04 -9.95
N VAL A 198 17.15 6.50 -9.49
CA VAL A 198 17.27 7.89 -9.06
C VAL A 198 17.73 8.71 -10.25
N ASP A 199 16.95 9.73 -10.59
CA ASP A 199 17.27 10.62 -11.70
C ASP A 199 18.61 11.33 -11.40
N PRO A 200 19.58 11.34 -12.33
CA PRO A 200 20.82 12.08 -12.19
C PRO A 200 20.62 13.58 -11.92
N ASP A 201 19.50 14.14 -12.38
CA ASP A 201 19.15 15.56 -12.23
C ASP A 201 18.60 15.91 -10.83
N GLU A 202 18.31 14.92 -9.99
CA GLU A 202 17.94 15.15 -8.58
C GLU A 202 19.13 15.70 -7.78
N ASP A 203 18.83 16.52 -6.78
CA ASP A 203 19.86 17.07 -5.91
C ASP A 203 20.55 15.97 -5.07
N ASP A 204 21.81 16.21 -4.70
CA ASP A 204 22.63 15.22 -3.98
C ASP A 204 21.98 14.72 -2.68
N ASP A 205 21.24 15.58 -1.95
CA ASP A 205 20.57 15.17 -0.71
C ASP A 205 19.41 14.22 -1.00
N THR A 206 18.61 14.50 -2.03
CA THR A 206 17.55 13.58 -2.49
C THR A 206 18.14 12.26 -2.96
N ARG A 207 19.23 12.29 -3.74
CA ARG A 207 19.89 11.07 -4.23
C ARG A 207 20.42 10.21 -3.09
N LEU A 208 21.17 10.78 -2.16
CA LEU A 208 21.71 10.09 -1.00
C LEU A 208 20.59 9.53 -0.10
N ARG A 209 19.47 10.25 0.03
CA ARG A 209 18.31 9.79 0.82
C ARG A 209 17.66 8.57 0.19
N VAL A 210 17.45 8.58 -1.14
CA VAL A 210 16.86 7.43 -1.85
C VAL A 210 17.81 6.25 -1.80
N GLN A 211 19.10 6.44 -2.09
CA GLN A 211 20.10 5.39 -2.01
C GLN A 211 20.18 4.78 -0.61
N GLY A 212 20.25 5.61 0.44
CA GLY A 212 20.24 5.13 1.82
C GLY A 212 18.97 4.40 2.20
N SER A 213 17.81 4.77 1.64
CA SER A 213 16.55 4.03 1.81
C SER A 213 16.60 2.65 1.16
N LEU A 214 17.18 2.54 -0.05
CA LEU A 214 17.28 1.29 -0.78
C LEU A 214 18.25 0.31 -0.14
N LEU A 215 19.42 0.80 0.28
CA LEU A 215 20.41 -0.02 0.97
C LEU A 215 19.83 -0.60 2.26
N ARG A 216 19.14 0.22 3.06
CA ARG A 216 18.43 -0.26 4.25
C ARG A 216 17.36 -1.30 3.94
N GLU A 217 16.56 -1.07 2.90
CA GLU A 217 15.52 -2.02 2.47
C GLU A 217 16.16 -3.38 2.12
N LEU A 218 17.25 -3.37 1.35
CA LEU A 218 17.99 -4.58 0.98
C LEU A 218 18.63 -5.28 2.19
N GLU A 219 19.30 -4.54 3.08
CA GLU A 219 19.94 -5.08 4.28
C GLU A 219 18.90 -5.79 5.17
N ILE A 220 17.78 -5.12 5.44
CA ILE A 220 16.71 -5.67 6.28
C ILE A 220 16.09 -6.90 5.63
N LEU A 221 15.71 -6.83 4.35
CA LEU A 221 15.07 -7.94 3.63
C LEU A 221 15.97 -9.17 3.46
N GLN A 222 17.29 -9.02 3.52
CA GLN A 222 18.23 -10.15 3.46
C GLN A 222 18.31 -10.93 4.78
N GLU A 223 18.08 -10.26 5.91
CA GLU A 223 18.20 -10.85 7.24
C GLU A 223 16.89 -11.42 7.78
N ILE A 224 15.76 -10.87 7.36
CA ILE A 224 14.45 -11.28 7.86
C ILE A 224 13.82 -12.40 7.04
N SER A 225 13.09 -13.28 7.71
CA SER A 225 12.27 -14.30 7.06
C SER A 225 11.02 -14.60 7.88
N HIS A 226 9.87 -14.21 7.35
CA HIS A 226 8.57 -14.41 8.00
C HIS A 226 7.48 -14.66 6.95
N PRO A 227 6.51 -15.57 7.17
CA PRO A 227 5.46 -15.86 6.19
C PRO A 227 4.63 -14.62 5.82
N ASN A 228 4.42 -13.70 6.75
CA ASN A 228 3.65 -12.47 6.51
C ASN A 228 4.51 -11.25 6.14
N ILE A 229 5.72 -11.46 5.61
CA ILE A 229 6.59 -10.41 5.06
C ILE A 229 6.91 -10.73 3.60
N VAL A 230 7.01 -9.69 2.76
CA VAL A 230 7.46 -9.85 1.37
C VAL A 230 8.82 -10.55 1.29
N LYS A 231 8.91 -11.58 0.45
CA LYS A 231 10.14 -12.35 0.28
C LYS A 231 10.98 -11.77 -0.85
N LEU A 232 12.24 -11.44 -0.55
CA LEU A 232 13.28 -11.10 -1.52
C LEU A 232 13.90 -12.39 -2.07
N PHE A 233 13.92 -12.54 -3.39
CA PHE A 233 14.57 -13.66 -4.09
C PHE A 233 15.97 -13.32 -4.60
N GLY A 234 16.18 -12.05 -4.93
CA GLY A 234 17.45 -11.56 -5.44
C GLY A 234 17.42 -10.08 -5.71
N TYR A 235 18.59 -9.49 -5.84
CA TYR A 235 18.74 -8.09 -6.21
C TYR A 235 19.89 -7.90 -7.19
N ASN A 236 19.92 -6.75 -7.85
CA ASN A 236 21.05 -6.26 -8.62
C ASN A 236 21.18 -4.77 -8.32
N SER A 237 22.33 -4.35 -7.79
CA SER A 237 22.58 -2.99 -7.38
C SER A 237 23.70 -2.40 -8.21
N ASP A 238 23.35 -1.53 -9.15
CA ASP A 238 24.28 -0.67 -9.85
C ASP A 238 24.21 0.73 -9.21
N LEU A 239 24.91 0.86 -8.09
CA LEU A 239 24.96 2.11 -7.33
C LEU A 239 25.66 3.24 -8.11
N LYS A 240 26.55 2.91 -9.05
CA LYS A 240 27.22 3.91 -9.91
C LYS A 240 26.21 4.64 -10.79
N HIS A 241 25.19 3.93 -11.26
CA HIS A 241 24.11 4.49 -12.08
C HIS A 241 22.81 4.71 -11.29
N ASN A 242 22.88 4.73 -9.94
CA ASN A 242 21.74 4.87 -9.04
C ASN A 242 20.56 3.94 -9.37
N HIS A 243 20.86 2.70 -9.74
CA HIS A 243 19.90 1.75 -10.25
C HIS A 243 19.89 0.49 -9.39
N VAL A 244 18.73 0.15 -8.82
CA VAL A 244 18.55 -1.06 -8.01
C VAL A 244 17.36 -1.83 -8.54
N THR A 245 17.56 -3.12 -8.79
CA THR A 245 16.51 -4.07 -9.16
C THR A 245 16.33 -5.09 -8.06
N MET A 246 15.10 -5.32 -7.61
CA MET A 246 14.75 -6.30 -6.59
C MET A 246 13.71 -7.27 -7.15
N ALA A 247 13.99 -8.57 -7.07
CA ALA A 247 13.04 -9.62 -7.39
C ALA A 247 12.38 -10.13 -6.10
N MET A 248 11.06 -10.07 -6.05
CA MET A 248 10.25 -10.37 -4.87
C MET A 248 9.00 -11.18 -5.21
N SER A 249 8.35 -11.75 -4.19
CA SER A 249 7.06 -12.42 -4.38
C SER A 249 5.98 -11.45 -4.88
N PHE A 250 5.19 -11.87 -5.86
CA PHE A 250 4.03 -11.12 -6.32
C PHE A 250 2.76 -11.56 -5.59
N TYR A 251 1.95 -10.58 -5.22
CA TYR A 251 0.70 -10.78 -4.48
C TYR A 251 -0.46 -10.29 -5.34
N ARG A 252 -1.29 -11.23 -5.80
CA ARG A 252 -2.33 -10.98 -6.81
C ARG A 252 -3.54 -10.22 -6.28
N GLY A 253 -3.70 -10.14 -4.96
CA GLY A 253 -4.78 -9.41 -4.30
C GLY A 253 -4.60 -7.90 -4.31
N GLY A 254 -3.44 -7.39 -4.72
CA GLY A 254 -3.12 -5.96 -4.69
C GLY A 254 -2.85 -5.48 -3.27
N ASP A 255 -2.91 -4.17 -3.07
CA ASP A 255 -2.74 -3.53 -1.75
C ASP A 255 -4.08 -3.38 -1.00
N MET A 256 -3.98 -3.21 0.32
CA MET A 256 -5.13 -3.08 1.20
C MET A 256 -5.85 -1.74 1.02
N PHE A 257 -5.17 -0.71 0.50
CA PHE A 257 -5.78 0.60 0.25
C PHE A 257 -6.88 0.49 -0.80
N ASP A 258 -6.55 -0.11 -1.95
CA ASP A 258 -7.50 -0.36 -3.03
C ASP A 258 -8.64 -1.29 -2.57
N MET A 259 -8.33 -2.29 -1.74
CA MET A 259 -9.32 -3.20 -1.16
C MET A 259 -10.33 -2.45 -0.28
N VAL A 260 -9.86 -1.63 0.66
CA VAL A 260 -10.74 -0.84 1.54
C VAL A 260 -11.53 0.18 0.73
N LEU A 261 -10.90 0.90 -0.20
CA LEU A 261 -11.53 1.94 -0.99
C LEU A 261 -12.70 1.42 -1.84
N LYS A 262 -12.54 0.23 -2.44
CA LYS A 262 -13.49 -0.31 -3.42
C LYS A 262 -14.43 -1.38 -2.82
N HIS A 263 -13.96 -2.12 -1.81
CA HIS A 263 -14.58 -3.37 -1.36
C HIS A 263 -14.66 -3.53 0.16
N ARG A 264 -14.63 -2.43 0.93
CA ARG A 264 -14.78 -2.48 2.40
C ARG A 264 -15.90 -3.39 2.89
N LEU A 265 -17.05 -3.40 2.23
CA LEU A 265 -18.22 -4.19 2.65
C LEU A 265 -18.05 -5.72 2.50
N SER A 266 -17.03 -6.17 1.77
CA SER A 266 -16.65 -7.60 1.67
C SER A 266 -15.74 -8.04 2.81
N LEU A 267 -15.20 -7.10 3.59
CA LEU A 267 -14.30 -7.39 4.70
C LEU A 267 -15.10 -7.67 5.97
N HIS A 268 -15.60 -8.90 6.03
CA HIS A 268 -16.25 -9.46 7.22
C HIS A 268 -15.25 -9.57 8.38
N GLU A 269 -15.80 -9.73 9.58
CA GLU A 269 -15.07 -9.79 10.84
C GLU A 269 -13.89 -10.77 10.81
N ASN A 270 -14.14 -12.01 10.39
CA ASN A 270 -13.12 -13.05 10.28
C ASN A 270 -12.01 -12.74 9.26
N VAL A 271 -12.36 -12.11 8.13
CA VAL A 271 -11.39 -11.68 7.12
C VAL A 271 -10.50 -10.56 7.68
N VAL A 272 -11.11 -9.57 8.34
CA VAL A 272 -10.38 -8.48 9.00
C VAL A 272 -9.46 -9.01 10.08
N ARG A 273 -9.94 -9.96 10.91
CA ARG A 273 -9.14 -10.65 11.92
C ARG A 273 -7.92 -11.33 11.30
N ALA A 274 -8.10 -12.13 10.24
CA ALA A 274 -6.99 -12.83 9.60
C ALA A 274 -5.95 -11.87 9.00
N ILE A 275 -6.41 -10.82 8.32
CA ILE A 275 -5.53 -9.77 7.77
C ILE A 275 -4.74 -9.09 8.88
N PHE A 276 -5.42 -8.64 9.94
CA PHE A 276 -4.76 -7.94 11.03
C PHE A 276 -3.83 -8.85 11.83
N SER A 277 -4.21 -10.11 12.08
CA SER A 277 -3.37 -11.13 12.72
C SER A 277 -2.07 -11.34 11.94
N ASN A 278 -2.16 -11.46 10.62
CA ASN A 278 -1.00 -11.61 9.73
C ASN A 278 -0.04 -10.41 9.82
N VAL A 279 -0.58 -9.19 9.79
CA VAL A 279 0.22 -7.97 9.91
C VAL A 279 0.83 -7.83 11.31
N ALA A 280 0.04 -8.06 12.37
CA ALA A 280 0.51 -8.02 13.75
C ALA A 280 1.61 -9.07 14.00
N SER A 281 1.46 -10.28 13.46
CA SER A 281 2.48 -11.33 13.51
C SER A 281 3.79 -10.90 12.84
N ALA A 282 3.72 -10.29 11.65
CA ALA A 282 4.89 -9.73 10.97
C ALA A 282 5.57 -8.63 11.82
N VAL A 283 4.80 -7.72 12.41
CA VAL A 283 5.33 -6.64 13.25
C VAL A 283 5.94 -7.18 14.53
N ARG A 284 5.33 -8.19 15.17
CA ARG A 284 5.88 -8.87 16.36
C ARG A 284 7.23 -9.47 16.05
N TYR A 285 7.32 -10.20 14.93
CA TYR A 285 8.59 -10.74 14.44
C TYR A 285 9.66 -9.65 14.27
N LEU A 286 9.33 -8.52 13.63
CA LEU A 286 10.27 -7.40 13.45
C LEU A 286 10.72 -6.82 14.79
N HIS A 287 9.78 -6.58 15.71
CA HIS A 287 10.06 -6.00 17.01
C HIS A 287 10.94 -6.90 17.88
N HIS A 288 10.79 -8.23 17.79
CA HIS A 288 11.66 -9.20 18.46
C HIS A 288 13.07 -9.28 17.85
N HIS A 289 13.23 -8.82 16.60
CA HIS A 289 14.54 -8.65 15.95
C HIS A 289 15.07 -7.20 16.08
N ASP A 290 14.49 -6.40 16.97
CA ASP A 290 14.84 -4.99 17.18
C ASP A 290 14.79 -4.15 15.89
N ILE A 291 13.83 -4.47 15.00
CA ILE A 291 13.54 -3.72 13.78
C ILE A 291 12.19 -3.02 13.94
N CYS A 292 12.15 -1.72 13.66
CA CYS A 292 10.92 -0.94 13.55
C CYS A 292 10.61 -0.68 12.07
N HIS A 293 9.36 -0.84 11.65
CA HIS A 293 8.95 -0.65 10.26
C HIS A 293 8.85 0.83 9.88
N ARG A 294 8.20 1.64 10.72
CA ARG A 294 8.04 3.11 10.63
C ARG A 294 7.25 3.66 9.42
N ASP A 295 6.54 2.80 8.69
CA ASP A 295 5.66 3.21 7.59
C ASP A 295 4.54 2.17 7.37
N ILE A 296 3.95 1.68 8.46
CA ILE A 296 2.81 0.76 8.39
C ILE A 296 1.58 1.56 7.94
N LYS A 297 0.98 1.13 6.84
CA LYS A 297 -0.21 1.74 6.23
C LYS A 297 -0.88 0.78 5.25
N LEU A 298 -2.08 1.14 4.79
CA LEU A 298 -2.87 0.30 3.88
C LEU A 298 -2.11 -0.04 2.58
N GLU A 299 -1.40 0.92 2.00
CA GLU A 299 -0.65 0.72 0.75
C GLU A 299 0.51 -0.30 0.90
N ASN A 300 1.03 -0.45 2.11
CA ASN A 300 2.17 -1.33 2.41
C ASN A 300 1.73 -2.73 2.89
N VAL A 301 0.42 -3.00 2.98
CA VAL A 301 -0.14 -4.33 3.25
C VAL A 301 -0.65 -4.92 1.94
N LEU A 302 -0.04 -6.01 1.48
CA LEU A 302 -0.40 -6.69 0.23
C LEU A 302 -1.23 -7.94 0.51
N LEU A 303 -2.23 -8.18 -0.32
CA LEU A 303 -3.16 -9.31 -0.20
C LEU A 303 -2.75 -10.46 -1.11
N ILE A 304 -2.72 -11.66 -0.56
CA ILE A 304 -2.36 -12.89 -1.28
C ILE A 304 -3.48 -13.29 -2.25
N TYR A 305 -4.73 -13.06 -1.86
CA TYR A 305 -5.92 -13.44 -2.60
C TYR A 305 -6.69 -12.21 -3.08
N GLY A 306 -7.37 -12.33 -4.23
CA GLY A 306 -8.16 -11.25 -4.80
C GLY A 306 -9.56 -11.20 -4.21
N ILE A 307 -10.30 -10.13 -4.55
CA ILE A 307 -11.67 -9.93 -4.05
C ILE A 307 -12.59 -11.12 -4.33
N SER A 308 -12.49 -11.75 -5.51
CA SER A 308 -13.32 -12.90 -5.86
C SER A 308 -13.06 -14.14 -4.98
N ASP A 309 -11.87 -14.27 -4.38
CA ASP A 309 -11.62 -15.32 -3.40
C ASP A 309 -12.16 -14.91 -2.02
N ILE A 310 -11.95 -13.64 -1.64
CA ILE A 310 -12.36 -13.09 -0.34
C ILE A 310 -13.88 -13.15 -0.18
N ASP A 311 -14.64 -12.81 -1.24
CA ASP A 311 -16.11 -12.86 -1.24
C ASP A 311 -16.65 -14.29 -1.02
N LEU A 312 -15.85 -15.33 -1.25
CA LEU A 312 -16.21 -16.73 -1.02
C LEU A 312 -15.91 -17.18 0.42
N TRP A 313 -15.15 -16.40 1.19
CA TRP A 313 -14.80 -16.74 2.57
C TRP A 313 -15.95 -16.39 3.51
N THR A 314 -16.76 -17.39 3.82
CA THR A 314 -17.83 -17.26 4.82
C THR A 314 -17.30 -17.59 6.22
N ASN A 315 -16.83 -18.82 6.44
CA ASN A 315 -16.37 -19.30 7.75
C ASN A 315 -14.95 -19.88 7.74
N ASN A 316 -14.36 -20.11 6.56
CA ASN A 316 -13.04 -20.70 6.44
C ASN A 316 -12.10 -19.73 5.70
N VAL A 317 -11.48 -18.84 6.49
CA VAL A 317 -10.49 -17.88 5.99
C VAL A 317 -9.12 -18.56 6.06
N PRO A 318 -8.30 -18.53 5.01
CA PRO A 318 -6.94 -19.08 5.07
C PRO A 318 -6.10 -18.41 6.18
N ASP A 319 -5.21 -19.17 6.81
CA ASP A 319 -4.32 -18.63 7.86
C ASP A 319 -3.41 -17.49 7.38
N ARG A 320 -3.10 -17.50 6.07
CA ARG A 320 -2.17 -16.55 5.45
C ARG A 320 -2.85 -15.83 4.29
N VAL A 321 -3.32 -14.60 4.54
CA VAL A 321 -4.05 -13.75 3.59
C VAL A 321 -3.36 -12.43 3.28
N ALA A 322 -2.50 -11.95 4.18
CA ALA A 322 -1.83 -10.66 4.03
C ALA A 322 -0.32 -10.74 4.33
N VAL A 323 0.43 -9.83 3.70
CA VAL A 323 1.86 -9.63 3.95
C VAL A 323 2.20 -8.15 4.08
N LEU A 324 3.21 -7.85 4.89
CA LEU A 324 3.78 -6.52 5.05
C LEU A 324 4.92 -6.31 4.03
N SER A 325 5.03 -5.09 3.51
CA SER A 325 5.98 -4.69 2.46
C SER A 325 6.51 -3.26 2.67
N ASP A 326 7.48 -2.85 1.84
CA ASP A 326 8.19 -1.56 1.87
C ASP A 326 8.98 -1.27 3.16
N PHE A 327 10.23 -1.74 3.18
CA PHE A 327 11.14 -1.58 4.31
C PHE A 327 12.10 -0.39 4.17
N GLY A 328 11.89 0.52 3.20
CA GLY A 328 12.81 1.63 2.94
C GLY A 328 12.97 2.61 4.10
N LEU A 329 11.92 2.74 4.92
CA LEU A 329 11.92 3.54 6.14
C LEU A 329 12.19 2.71 7.40
N SER A 330 12.38 1.40 7.30
CA SER A 330 12.66 0.57 8.47
C SER A 330 14.03 0.86 9.07
N LYS A 331 14.19 0.54 10.36
CA LYS A 331 15.43 0.79 11.09
C LYS A 331 15.63 -0.23 12.22
N LYS A 332 16.83 -0.78 12.30
CA LYS A 332 17.30 -1.51 13.49
C LYS A 332 17.55 -0.53 14.64
N ILE A 333 16.99 -0.82 15.80
CA ILE A 333 17.19 -0.03 17.01
C ILE A 333 18.26 -0.68 17.89
N SER A 334 19.08 0.13 18.53
CA SER A 334 20.01 -0.37 19.55
C SER A 334 19.27 -0.54 20.88
N LYS A 335 19.64 -1.55 21.65
CA LYS A 335 19.13 -1.72 23.03
C LYS A 335 19.62 -0.59 23.95
N ASP A 336 20.79 -0.02 23.65
CA ASP A 336 21.40 1.05 24.46
C ASP A 336 20.82 2.44 24.15
N ASP A 337 20.38 2.66 22.90
CA ASP A 337 19.71 3.89 22.45
C ASP A 337 18.49 3.53 21.57
N PRO A 338 17.37 3.12 22.19
CA PRO A 338 16.19 2.66 21.47
C PRO A 338 15.36 3.81 20.90
N LEU A 339 15.58 5.05 21.34
CA LEU A 339 14.77 6.19 20.96
C LEU A 339 15.21 6.79 19.63
N LEU A 340 14.23 7.17 18.82
CA LEU A 340 14.41 7.73 17.50
C LEU A 340 14.11 9.23 17.49
N THR A 341 14.82 9.97 16.64
CA THR A 341 14.66 11.42 16.44
C THR A 341 14.25 11.78 15.02
N THR A 342 14.58 10.95 14.04
CA THR A 342 14.26 11.17 12.62
C THR A 342 12.75 11.12 12.41
N ARG A 343 12.19 12.17 11.80
CA ARG A 343 10.77 12.21 11.41
C ARG A 343 10.63 11.62 10.01
N CYS A 344 9.99 10.47 9.92
CA CYS A 344 9.72 9.75 8.68
C CYS A 344 8.36 9.05 8.76
N GLY A 345 7.80 8.69 7.62
CA GLY A 345 6.54 7.95 7.50
C GLY A 345 5.44 8.78 6.84
N SER A 346 4.26 8.20 6.74
CA SER A 346 3.10 8.82 6.09
C SER A 346 2.32 9.74 7.05
N GLU A 347 1.98 10.96 6.62
CA GLU A 347 1.37 12.02 7.43
C GLU A 347 0.11 11.57 8.17
N ASP A 348 -0.75 10.78 7.53
CA ASP A 348 -2.02 10.34 8.13
C ASP A 348 -1.86 9.22 9.17
N TYR A 349 -0.70 8.57 9.20
CA TYR A 349 -0.37 7.46 10.12
C TYR A 349 0.60 7.88 11.23
N VAL A 350 1.00 9.16 11.25
CA VAL A 350 1.99 9.69 12.20
C VAL A 350 1.46 9.64 13.63
N SER A 351 2.31 9.22 14.58
CA SER A 351 2.00 9.29 16.01
C SER A 351 2.09 10.72 16.56
N PRO A 352 1.41 11.05 17.68
CA PRO A 352 1.44 12.40 18.25
C PRO A 352 2.86 12.83 18.63
N GLU A 353 3.65 11.94 19.22
CA GLU A 353 5.04 12.20 19.59
C GLU A 353 5.93 12.49 18.38
N LEU A 354 5.74 11.77 17.27
CA LEU A 354 6.48 11.95 16.03
C LEU A 354 6.09 13.26 15.34
N LEU A 355 4.79 13.57 15.31
CA LEU A 355 4.25 14.83 14.79
C LEU A 355 4.79 16.05 15.54
N LEU A 356 4.80 15.97 16.88
CA LEU A 356 5.35 17.00 17.76
C LEU A 356 6.89 17.04 17.73
N GLY A 357 7.53 16.05 17.09
CA GLY A 357 8.97 16.01 16.93
C GLY A 357 9.75 15.66 18.19
N LEU A 358 9.10 14.95 19.10
CA LEU A 358 9.72 14.44 20.30
C LEU A 358 10.56 13.21 19.97
N LYS A 359 11.54 12.90 20.84
CA LYS A 359 12.13 11.56 20.84
C LYS A 359 11.02 10.53 21.09
N TYR A 360 11.01 9.48 20.29
CA TYR A 360 9.95 8.48 20.29
C TYR A 360 10.50 7.06 20.27
N ASP A 361 9.73 6.13 20.82
CA ASP A 361 9.99 4.70 20.69
C ASP A 361 9.42 4.22 19.34
N GLY A 362 10.28 3.65 18.50
CA GLY A 362 9.89 3.17 17.17
C GLY A 362 8.87 2.03 17.22
N LYS A 363 8.94 1.15 18.22
CA LYS A 363 8.00 0.03 18.38
C LYS A 363 6.61 0.55 18.75
N GLN A 364 6.54 1.51 19.68
CA GLN A 364 5.27 2.16 20.04
C GLN A 364 4.69 3.03 18.91
N ASN A 365 5.54 3.56 18.01
CA ASN A 365 5.08 4.25 16.80
C ASN A 365 4.43 3.27 15.79
N ASP A 366 5.03 2.08 15.60
CA ASP A 366 4.43 1.03 14.77
C ASP A 366 3.06 0.58 15.34
N CYS A 367 2.95 0.42 16.68
CA CYS A 367 1.67 0.12 17.33
C CYS A 367 0.60 1.20 17.09
N TRP A 368 0.97 2.48 17.09
CA TRP A 368 0.05 3.56 16.73
C TRP A 368 -0.44 3.41 15.28
N ALA A 369 0.49 3.18 14.35
CA ALA A 369 0.17 3.00 12.94
C ALA A 369 -0.72 1.77 12.69
N LEU A 370 -0.56 0.68 13.46
CA LEU A 370 -1.49 -0.46 13.46
C LEU A 370 -2.90 -0.08 13.89
N GLY A 371 -3.04 0.83 14.86
CA GLY A 371 -4.35 1.36 15.27
C GLY A 371 -5.02 2.16 14.16
N VAL A 372 -4.26 3.01 13.45
CA VAL A 372 -4.76 3.76 12.29
C VAL A 372 -5.13 2.80 11.15
N LEU A 373 -4.30 1.80 10.88
CA LEU A 373 -4.55 0.76 9.89
C LEU A 373 -5.86 0.02 10.18
N LEU A 374 -6.03 -0.52 11.39
CA LEU A 374 -7.21 -1.29 11.75
C LEU A 374 -8.47 -0.41 11.76
N TYR A 375 -8.42 0.80 12.30
CA TYR A 375 -9.52 1.75 12.20
C TYR A 375 -9.91 1.98 10.73
N SER A 376 -8.94 2.18 9.85
CA SER A 376 -9.20 2.46 8.43
C SER A 376 -9.81 1.26 7.71
N ILE A 377 -9.37 0.05 8.06
CA ILE A 377 -9.99 -1.19 7.58
C ILE A 377 -11.43 -1.30 8.07
N LEU A 378 -11.73 -0.88 9.31
CA LEU A 378 -13.06 -1.00 9.90
C LEU A 378 -14.05 0.09 9.43
N GLU A 379 -13.60 1.32 9.28
CA GLU A 379 -14.48 2.47 9.00
C GLU A 379 -14.45 2.90 7.52
N GLY A 380 -13.45 2.45 6.75
CA GLY A 380 -13.22 2.95 5.39
C GLY A 380 -12.85 4.45 5.36
N LEU A 381 -12.35 4.98 6.47
CA LEU A 381 -12.00 6.38 6.70
C LEU A 381 -10.78 6.44 7.64
N LEU A 382 -10.02 7.53 7.61
CA LEU A 382 -8.95 7.77 8.58
C LEU A 382 -9.52 8.32 9.91
N PRO A 383 -8.97 7.92 11.08
CA PRO A 383 -9.51 8.29 12.40
C PRO A 383 -9.44 9.80 12.70
N PHE A 384 -8.43 10.46 12.17
CA PHE A 384 -8.17 11.89 12.41
C PHE A 384 -8.71 12.78 11.29
N ASP A 385 -9.27 12.19 10.24
CA ASP A 385 -9.94 12.92 9.17
C ASP A 385 -11.31 13.41 9.60
N SER A 386 -11.66 14.58 9.08
CA SER A 386 -12.92 15.25 9.37
C SER A 386 -14.10 14.35 9.01
N PRO A 387 -15.00 14.01 9.96
CA PRO A 387 -16.11 13.12 9.68
C PRO A 387 -16.98 13.65 8.54
N PRO A 388 -17.54 12.77 7.69
CA PRO A 388 -18.49 13.19 6.67
C PRO A 388 -19.66 13.88 7.37
N ASN A 389 -19.89 15.16 7.01
CA ASN A 389 -20.85 16.14 7.56
C ASN A 389 -20.31 17.19 8.56
N SER A 390 -19.03 17.16 8.97
CA SER A 390 -18.46 18.19 9.86
C SER A 390 -18.31 19.57 9.19
N HIS A 391 -18.30 19.63 7.85
CA HIS A 391 -18.17 20.89 7.10
C HIS A 391 -19.36 21.86 7.27
N ARG A 392 -20.49 21.40 7.83
CA ARG A 392 -21.67 22.26 8.05
C ARG A 392 -21.50 23.28 9.18
N SER A 393 -20.50 23.12 10.05
CA SER A 393 -20.27 23.98 11.23
C SER A 393 -19.08 24.96 11.09
N GLY A 394 -18.46 25.06 9.90
CA GLY A 394 -17.50 26.13 9.57
C GLY A 394 -16.11 26.04 10.23
N ARG A 395 -15.84 25.08 11.13
CA ARG A 395 -14.50 24.83 11.69
C ARG A 395 -14.27 23.33 11.86
N SER A 396 -13.80 22.66 10.81
CA SER A 396 -13.24 21.32 10.99
C SER A 396 -11.78 21.45 11.41
N SER A 397 -11.42 20.83 12.53
CA SER A 397 -10.03 20.84 12.99
C SER A 397 -9.15 20.05 12.02
N ARG A 398 -7.94 20.57 11.76
CA ARG A 398 -6.98 19.93 10.85
C ARG A 398 -6.59 18.55 11.40
N PRO A 399 -6.34 17.53 10.56
CA PRO A 399 -5.92 16.20 11.03
C PRO A 399 -4.73 16.27 11.99
N SER A 400 -3.72 17.10 11.70
CA SER A 400 -2.56 17.32 12.57
C SER A 400 -2.92 17.80 13.98
N HIS A 401 -3.91 18.70 14.12
CA HIS A 401 -4.38 19.13 15.45
C HIS A 401 -5.05 17.98 16.17
N ARG A 402 -5.92 17.24 15.50
CA ARG A 402 -6.62 16.08 16.07
C ARG A 402 -5.68 14.97 16.48
N ILE A 403 -4.61 14.71 15.72
CA ILE A 403 -3.54 13.78 16.10
C ILE A 403 -2.85 14.29 17.37
N SER A 404 -2.47 15.58 17.41
CA SER A 404 -1.77 16.16 18.57
C SER A 404 -2.58 16.11 19.87
N THR A 405 -3.91 16.22 19.77
CA THR A 405 -4.84 16.15 20.90
C THR A 405 -5.45 14.76 21.10
N ILE A 406 -5.10 13.78 20.26
CA ILE A 406 -5.66 12.43 20.23
C ILE A 406 -7.20 12.48 20.21
N THR A 407 -7.75 13.26 19.30
CA THR A 407 -9.19 13.50 19.17
C THR A 407 -9.75 12.76 17.96
N TRP A 408 -10.32 11.59 18.19
CA TRP A 408 -10.94 10.73 17.19
C TRP A 408 -12.19 10.06 17.76
N SER A 409 -13.02 9.50 16.89
CA SER A 409 -14.26 8.81 17.27
C SER A 409 -14.64 7.78 16.21
N TRP A 410 -15.36 6.74 16.62
CA TRP A 410 -16.04 5.82 15.70
C TRP A 410 -17.12 6.57 14.90
N TYR A 411 -17.43 6.10 13.67
CA TYR A 411 -18.44 6.72 12.82
C TYR A 411 -19.56 5.73 12.46
N GLN A 412 -19.23 4.68 11.70
CA GLN A 412 -20.18 3.62 11.38
C GLN A 412 -20.35 2.66 12.55
N LEU A 413 -19.30 2.47 13.36
CA LEU A 413 -19.29 1.55 14.48
C LEU A 413 -19.57 2.24 15.83
N GLN A 414 -20.32 3.35 15.86
CA GLN A 414 -20.62 4.09 17.11
C GLN A 414 -21.42 3.27 18.12
N ASP A 415 -22.29 2.37 17.64
CA ASP A 415 -23.15 1.53 18.47
C ASP A 415 -22.39 0.29 19.01
N ASN A 416 -23.11 -0.82 19.24
CA ASN A 416 -22.72 -2.10 19.86
C ASN A 416 -21.57 -2.86 19.15
N GLY A 417 -20.69 -2.19 18.40
CA GLY A 417 -19.58 -2.77 17.65
C GLY A 417 -19.99 -3.45 16.35
N LYS A 418 -21.28 -3.38 15.99
CA LYS A 418 -21.82 -4.03 14.80
C LYS A 418 -21.89 -3.08 13.61
N ASP A 419 -21.55 -3.59 12.43
CA ASP A 419 -21.73 -2.84 11.19
C ASP A 419 -23.16 -2.97 10.63
N SER A 420 -23.41 -2.33 9.49
CA SER A 420 -24.72 -2.38 8.80
C SER A 420 -25.15 -3.78 8.32
N GLN A 421 -24.23 -4.75 8.29
CA GLN A 421 -24.50 -6.14 7.91
C GLN A 421 -24.66 -7.05 9.14
N GLY A 422 -24.43 -6.54 10.35
CA GLY A 422 -24.51 -7.29 11.60
C GLY A 422 -23.21 -7.97 12.02
N ASN A 423 -22.09 -7.75 11.32
CA ASN A 423 -20.76 -8.26 11.69
C ASN A 423 -20.32 -7.58 13.01
N ASP A 424 -19.85 -8.36 13.99
CA ASP A 424 -19.46 -7.85 15.31
C ASP A 424 -17.96 -7.57 15.42
N PHE A 425 -17.58 -6.31 15.35
CA PHE A 425 -16.20 -5.85 15.47
C PHE A 425 -15.83 -5.36 16.88
N SER A 426 -16.60 -5.70 17.92
CA SER A 426 -16.38 -5.19 19.28
C SER A 426 -14.97 -5.44 19.80
N GLN A 427 -14.42 -6.64 19.57
CA GLN A 427 -13.06 -6.97 19.99
C GLN A 427 -11.98 -6.26 19.15
N ALA A 428 -12.25 -6.02 17.86
CA ALA A 428 -11.36 -5.24 17.01
C ALA A 428 -11.33 -3.76 17.43
N LYS A 429 -12.49 -3.21 17.83
CA LYS A 429 -12.60 -1.85 18.37
C LYS A 429 -11.77 -1.68 19.64
N GLU A 430 -11.84 -2.65 20.56
CA GLU A 430 -11.07 -2.64 21.79
C GLU A 430 -9.57 -2.50 21.53
N ILE A 431 -9.03 -3.22 20.53
CA ILE A 431 -7.63 -3.07 20.13
C ILE A 431 -7.35 -1.64 19.64
N VAL A 432 -8.18 -1.10 18.73
CA VAL A 432 -7.99 0.28 18.24
C VAL A 432 -8.05 1.31 19.38
N ASP A 433 -8.99 1.15 20.31
CA ASP A 433 -9.15 2.01 21.49
C ASP A 433 -7.90 1.98 22.39
N HIS A 434 -7.14 0.88 22.41
CA HIS A 434 -5.87 0.76 23.15
C HIS A 434 -4.62 1.13 22.35
N LEU A 435 -4.72 1.30 21.03
CA LEU A 435 -3.61 1.74 20.18
C LEU A 435 -3.61 3.25 19.96
N LEU A 436 -4.79 3.85 19.74
CA LEU A 436 -4.96 5.28 19.48
C LEU A 436 -5.08 6.10 20.77
N VAL A 437 -4.14 5.88 21.68
CA VAL A 437 -4.02 6.55 22.99
C VAL A 437 -2.62 7.13 23.17
N LYS A 438 -2.43 7.84 24.30
CA LYS A 438 -1.12 8.34 24.72
C LYS A 438 -0.11 7.17 24.81
N ARG A 439 1.12 7.42 24.37
CA ARG A 439 2.21 6.42 24.33
C ARG A 439 2.47 5.65 25.63
N THR A 440 2.12 6.21 26.79
CA THR A 440 2.29 5.59 28.12
C THR A 440 1.23 4.54 28.45
N LYS A 441 0.09 4.55 27.74
CA LYS A 441 -1.00 3.58 27.92
C LYS A 441 -1.18 2.66 26.71
N ARG A 442 -0.46 2.96 25.62
CA ARG A 442 -0.57 2.26 24.34
C ARG A 442 -0.06 0.83 24.49
N TRP A 443 -0.84 -0.14 24.01
CA TRP A 443 -0.45 -1.54 24.03
C TRP A 443 0.81 -1.81 23.20
N THR A 444 1.63 -2.73 23.69
CA THR A 444 2.76 -3.29 22.95
C THR A 444 2.29 -4.32 21.93
N ILE A 445 3.16 -4.68 20.99
CA ILE A 445 2.82 -5.69 19.97
C ILE A 445 2.48 -7.06 20.57
N ASP A 446 3.13 -7.44 21.67
CA ASP A 446 2.85 -8.71 22.35
C ASP A 446 1.44 -8.69 22.97
N GLN A 447 1.06 -7.59 23.64
CA GLN A 447 -0.30 -7.43 24.17
C GLN A 447 -1.38 -7.49 23.08
N ILE A 448 -1.10 -6.93 21.89
CA ILE A 448 -2.01 -7.03 20.74
C ILE A 448 -2.15 -8.49 20.30
N CYS A 449 -1.03 -9.20 20.11
CA CYS A 449 -1.04 -10.57 19.60
C CYS A 449 -1.64 -11.57 20.59
N ASP A 450 -1.52 -11.32 21.89
CA ASP A 450 -2.08 -12.17 22.95
C ASP A 450 -3.56 -11.90 23.22
N HIS A 451 -4.12 -10.84 22.64
CA HIS A 451 -5.52 -10.49 22.78
C HIS A 451 -6.44 -11.61 22.26
N GLN A 452 -7.54 -11.88 22.97
CA GLN A 452 -8.49 -12.97 22.67
C GLN A 452 -8.96 -13.01 21.21
N TRP A 453 -9.06 -11.83 20.58
CA TRP A 453 -9.49 -11.69 19.20
C TRP A 453 -8.54 -12.34 18.20
N LEU A 454 -7.23 -12.28 18.49
CA LEU A 454 -6.17 -12.81 17.63
C LEU A 454 -5.68 -14.17 18.08
N SER A 455 -5.82 -14.53 19.35
CA SER A 455 -5.44 -15.86 19.86
C SER A 455 -6.46 -16.96 19.59
N SER A 456 -7.68 -16.59 19.19
CA SER A 456 -8.75 -17.54 18.84
C SER A 456 -8.76 -17.96 17.35
N SER A 457 -7.77 -17.55 16.57
CA SER A 457 -7.67 -17.84 15.12
C SER A 457 -6.87 -19.09 14.81
#